data_AF-A0ABC9AQZ9-F1
#
_entry.id   AF-A0ABC9AQZ9-F1
#
_cell.length_a   1.000
_cell.length_b   1.000
_cell.length_c   1.000
_cell.angle_alpha   90.00
_cell.angle_beta   90.00
_cell.angle_gamma   90.00
#
_symmetry.space_group_name_H-M   'P 1'
#
loop_
_entity.id
_entity.type
_entity.pdbx_description
1 polymer ?
#
loop_
_entity_poly.entity_id
_entity_poly.type
_entity_poly.pdbx_seq_one_letter_code
_entity_poly.pdbx_strand_id
1 'polypeptide(L)'
;MTALIYLFLLSFENSQVQCSILSALSNASSLTLVSPSVFEDVVPKVLQHDLLRCGTFSKLKLLHLGEWFSTRGYYPLICLLRRSPAIEKLVLQLDKSGDDDYETLPNADAEIDPPCNEAVTTFSCEKLRKIRILCDLRNDKRAQVIVGILSAHLCPLPDIKIKPIITIEV
;
A
#
# COMPACT_ATOMS: atom_id res chain seq x y z
N MET A 1 -4.84 -8.65 17.57
CA MET A 1 -4.46 -7.26 17.86
C MET A 1 -4.73 -6.44 16.61
N THR A 2 -5.55 -5.39 16.73
CA THR A 2 -5.83 -4.45 15.62
C THR A 2 -4.98 -3.20 15.82
N ALA A 3 -4.30 -2.78 14.77
CA ALA A 3 -3.54 -1.54 14.74
C ALA A 3 -4.11 -0.62 13.66
N LEU A 4 -4.31 0.64 14.02
CA LEU A 4 -4.84 1.69 13.16
C LEU A 4 -3.91 2.88 13.28
N ILE A 5 -3.30 3.27 12.16
CA ILE A 5 -2.36 4.38 12.09
C ILE A 5 -2.76 5.30 10.95
N TYR A 6 -2.94 6.56 11.32
CA TYR A 6 -3.11 7.67 10.39
C TYR A 6 -1.84 8.50 10.40
N LEU A 7 -1.17 8.57 9.25
CA LEU A 7 0.01 9.38 9.06
C LEU A 7 -0.37 10.63 8.27
N PHE A 8 0.29 11.74 8.58
CA PHE A 8 0.10 13.06 7.99
C PHE A 8 1.46 13.77 7.92
N LEU A 9 1.56 14.92 7.26
CA LEU A 9 2.81 15.64 6.98
C LEU A 9 3.78 15.74 8.15
N LEU A 10 3.25 15.97 9.35
CA LEU A 10 4.03 16.20 10.57
C LEU A 10 4.32 14.91 11.35
N SER A 11 3.98 13.74 10.79
CA SER A 11 4.28 12.44 11.42
C SER A 11 5.78 12.14 11.43
N PHE A 12 6.54 12.71 10.51
CA PHE A 12 8.00 12.58 10.44
C PHE A 12 8.64 13.94 10.17
N GLU A 13 9.80 14.18 10.79
CA GLU A 13 10.54 15.45 10.62
C GLU A 13 11.04 15.64 9.19
N ASN A 14 11.45 14.55 8.52
CA ASN A 14 11.92 14.53 7.14
C ASN A 14 11.91 13.10 6.57
N SER A 15 12.21 12.94 5.28
CA SER A 15 12.18 11.64 4.60
C SER A 15 13.31 10.68 4.98
N GLN A 16 14.38 11.18 5.61
CA GLN A 16 15.57 10.41 6.01
C GLN A 16 15.42 9.80 7.42
N VAL A 17 14.31 10.06 8.10
CA VAL A 17 14.01 9.50 9.42
C VAL A 17 14.00 7.98 9.32
N GLN A 18 14.83 7.35 10.15
CA GLN A 18 14.77 5.90 10.32
C GLN A 18 13.62 5.57 11.28
N CYS A 19 12.52 5.06 10.72
CA CYS A 19 11.42 4.53 11.51
C CYS A 19 11.40 3.00 11.47
N SER A 20 10.74 2.40 12.46
CA SER A 20 10.55 0.95 12.58
C SER A 20 9.07 0.61 12.86
N ILE A 21 8.16 1.46 12.38
CA ILE A 21 6.73 1.37 12.64
C ILE A 21 6.15 0.07 12.09
N LEU A 22 6.54 -0.35 10.88
CA LEU A 22 6.13 -1.60 10.26
C LEU A 22 6.65 -2.81 11.03
N SER A 23 7.90 -2.73 11.50
CA SER A 23 8.49 -3.76 12.34
C SER A 23 7.74 -3.92 13.67
N ALA A 24 7.39 -2.81 14.32
CA ALA A 24 6.59 -2.79 15.54
C ALA A 24 5.18 -3.37 15.34
N LEU A 25 4.65 -3.27 14.12
CA LEU A 25 3.31 -3.75 13.74
C LEU A 25 3.29 -5.15 13.13
N SER A 26 4.45 -5.80 12.97
CA SER A 26 4.58 -7.13 12.36
C SER A 26 3.71 -8.23 13.02
N ASN A 27 3.40 -8.07 14.31
CA ASN A 27 2.54 -8.98 15.08
C ASN A 27 1.04 -8.65 14.99
N ALA A 28 0.64 -7.57 14.32
CA ALA A 28 -0.77 -7.20 14.18
C ALA A 28 -1.53 -8.23 13.33
N SER A 29 -2.78 -8.51 13.72
CA SER A 29 -3.68 -9.36 12.95
C SER A 29 -4.56 -8.57 11.98
N SER A 30 -4.70 -7.27 12.22
CA SER A 30 -5.40 -6.32 11.37
C SER A 30 -4.63 -5.02 11.40
N LEU A 31 -4.19 -4.54 10.25
CA LEU A 31 -3.42 -3.31 10.10
C LEU A 31 -4.15 -2.37 9.16
N THR A 32 -4.37 -1.15 9.62
CA THR A 32 -4.80 -0.03 8.78
C THR A 32 -3.73 1.05 8.81
N LEU A 33 -3.20 1.39 7.64
CA LEU A 33 -2.14 2.37 7.46
C LEU A 33 -2.57 3.35 6.36
N VAL A 34 -3.16 4.46 6.77
CA VAL A 34 -3.75 5.46 5.88
C VAL A 34 -2.94 6.75 5.96
N SER A 35 -2.61 7.30 4.80
CA SER A 35 -2.02 8.64 4.66
C SER A 35 -2.84 9.38 3.60
N PRO A 36 -3.43 10.55 3.93
CA PRO A 36 -4.33 11.27 3.03
C PRO A 36 -3.61 12.06 1.93
N SER A 37 -2.27 12.06 1.87
CA SER A 37 -1.53 12.85 0.89
C SER A 37 -0.52 12.03 0.11
N VAL A 38 -0.69 12.02 -1.22
CA VAL A 38 0.33 11.61 -2.20
C VAL A 38 1.29 12.76 -2.53
N PHE A 39 0.93 14.00 -2.14
CA PHE A 39 1.71 15.22 -2.37
C PHE A 39 2.83 15.42 -1.33
N GLU A 40 2.83 14.60 -0.29
CA GLU A 40 3.79 14.68 0.80
C GLU A 40 4.80 13.56 0.66
N ASP A 41 5.90 13.84 -0.02
CA ASP A 41 7.01 12.90 -0.25
C ASP A 41 7.58 12.26 1.03
N VAL A 42 7.39 12.90 2.19
CA VAL A 42 7.99 12.48 3.46
C VAL A 42 7.44 11.12 3.93
N VAL A 43 6.12 10.99 4.07
CA VAL A 43 5.50 9.78 4.62
C VAL A 43 5.74 8.54 3.74
N PRO A 44 5.50 8.59 2.42
CA PRO A 44 5.77 7.46 1.54
C PRO A 44 7.25 7.06 1.54
N LYS A 45 8.20 8.02 1.50
CA LYS A 45 9.64 7.71 1.54
C LYS A 45 10.05 7.03 2.85
N VAL A 46 9.60 7.56 3.99
CA VAL A 46 9.90 6.96 5.31
C VAL A 46 9.34 5.53 5.40
N LEU A 47 8.08 5.31 4.99
CA LEU A 47 7.49 3.97 5.00
C LEU A 47 8.16 3.02 4.02
N GLN A 48 8.62 3.51 2.85
CA GLN A 48 9.41 2.70 1.92
C GLN A 48 10.74 2.26 2.53
N HIS A 49 11.46 3.15 3.22
CA HIS A 49 12.68 2.77 3.92
C HIS A 49 12.44 1.72 5.00
N ASP A 50 11.34 1.83 5.74
CA ASP A 50 10.97 0.82 6.75
C ASP A 50 10.52 -0.50 6.11
N LEU A 51 9.84 -0.46 4.94
CA LEU A 51 9.45 -1.68 4.20
C LEU A 51 10.65 -2.54 3.83
N LEU A 52 11.77 -1.93 3.47
CA LEU A 52 13.02 -2.65 3.18
C LEU A 52 13.56 -3.41 4.40
N ARG A 53 13.26 -2.93 5.61
CA ARG A 53 13.80 -3.45 6.88
C ARG A 53 12.80 -4.30 7.66
N CYS A 54 11.51 -4.20 7.36
CA CYS A 54 10.45 -4.83 8.16
C CYS A 54 10.47 -6.37 8.09
N GLY A 55 9.91 -7.06 9.07
CA GLY A 55 9.79 -8.52 9.06
C GLY A 55 8.60 -9.04 8.24
N THR A 56 8.36 -10.35 8.32
CA THR A 56 7.12 -10.99 7.81
C THR A 56 5.94 -10.70 8.75
N PHE A 57 4.83 -10.27 8.19
CA PHE A 57 3.54 -10.08 8.85
C PHE A 57 2.78 -11.42 8.97
N SER A 58 3.36 -12.36 9.73
CA SER A 58 2.87 -13.76 9.80
C SER A 58 1.44 -13.93 10.34
N LYS A 59 0.94 -12.95 11.11
CA LYS A 59 -0.40 -12.98 11.74
C LYS A 59 -1.42 -12.10 11.03
N LEU A 60 -0.99 -11.32 10.04
CA LEU A 60 -1.82 -10.30 9.42
C LEU A 60 -2.89 -10.96 8.55
N LYS A 61 -4.16 -10.72 8.91
CA LYS A 61 -5.34 -11.22 8.19
C LYS A 61 -6.03 -10.14 7.40
N LEU A 62 -5.98 -8.90 7.89
CA LEU A 62 -6.58 -7.74 7.24
C LEU A 62 -5.53 -6.65 7.06
N LEU A 63 -5.36 -6.20 5.81
CA LEU A 63 -4.54 -5.04 5.47
C LEU A 63 -5.43 -3.99 4.82
N HIS A 64 -5.40 -2.77 5.37
CA HIS A 64 -6.04 -1.60 4.80
C HIS A 64 -4.99 -0.53 4.55
N LEU A 65 -4.84 -0.08 3.30
CA LEU A 65 -3.87 0.92 2.89
C LEU A 65 -4.55 2.14 2.27
N GLY A 66 -4.12 3.33 2.68
CA GLY A 66 -4.40 4.59 1.98
C GLY A 66 -3.43 4.83 0.82
N GLU A 67 -3.65 5.87 0.03
CA GLU A 67 -3.11 6.01 -1.32
C GLU A 67 -1.56 6.00 -1.47
N TRP A 68 -0.80 6.24 -0.40
CA TRP A 68 0.67 6.25 -0.39
C TRP A 68 1.33 4.99 -1.00
N PHE A 69 0.62 3.85 -1.02
CA PHE A 69 1.12 2.63 -1.65
C PHE A 69 1.29 2.73 -3.17
N SER A 70 0.74 3.75 -3.83
CA SER A 70 0.81 3.96 -5.29
C SER A 70 2.17 4.49 -5.76
N THR A 71 3.05 4.84 -4.83
CA THR A 71 4.41 5.32 -5.11
C THR A 71 5.30 4.25 -5.76
N ARG A 72 6.22 4.69 -6.64
CA ARG A 72 7.16 3.82 -7.38
C ARG A 72 6.49 2.60 -8.02
N GLY A 73 5.41 2.81 -8.78
CA GLY A 73 4.73 1.74 -9.50
C GLY A 73 4.12 0.67 -8.59
N TYR A 74 3.54 1.08 -7.45
CA TYR A 74 2.90 0.20 -6.48
C TYR A 74 3.84 -0.78 -5.75
N TYR A 75 5.14 -0.46 -5.70
CA TYR A 75 6.13 -1.28 -4.97
C TYR A 75 5.75 -1.54 -3.49
N PRO A 76 5.26 -0.55 -2.71
CA PRO A 76 4.83 -0.81 -1.33
C PRO A 76 3.74 -1.88 -1.22
N LEU A 77 2.77 -1.87 -2.13
CA LEU A 77 1.69 -2.85 -2.15
C LEU A 77 2.24 -4.27 -2.38
N ILE A 78 3.11 -4.42 -3.36
CA ILE A 78 3.74 -5.70 -3.71
C ILE A 78 4.55 -6.25 -2.52
N CYS A 79 5.40 -5.41 -1.91
CA CYS A 79 6.22 -5.81 -0.76
C CYS A 79 5.38 -6.24 0.44
N LEU A 80 4.33 -5.49 0.76
CA LEU A 80 3.44 -5.83 1.87
C LEU A 80 2.72 -7.16 1.64
N LEU A 81 2.23 -7.42 0.41
CA LEU A 81 1.59 -8.68 0.08
C LEU A 81 2.58 -9.85 0.16
N ARG A 82 3.79 -9.73 -0.40
CA ARG A 82 4.82 -10.77 -0.28
C ARG A 82 5.16 -11.10 1.18
N ARG A 83 5.16 -10.10 2.06
CA ARG A 83 5.47 -10.27 3.49
C ARG A 83 4.26 -10.70 4.33
N SER A 84 3.08 -10.93 3.75
CA SER A 84 1.83 -11.21 4.49
C SER A 84 1.20 -12.55 4.10
N PRO A 85 1.83 -13.70 4.41
CA PRO A 85 1.37 -15.01 3.95
C PRO A 85 -0.01 -15.43 4.48
N ALA A 86 -0.42 -14.89 5.64
CA ALA A 86 -1.69 -15.23 6.27
C ALA A 86 -2.85 -14.29 5.91
N ILE A 87 -2.64 -13.35 4.97
CA ILE A 87 -3.64 -12.32 4.66
C ILE A 87 -4.90 -12.95 4.06
N GLU A 88 -6.06 -12.53 4.57
CA GLU A 88 -7.38 -13.01 4.16
C GLU A 88 -8.16 -11.92 3.40
N LYS A 89 -7.93 -10.65 3.75
CA LYS A 89 -8.65 -9.49 3.21
C LYS A 89 -7.73 -8.30 2.98
N LEU A 90 -7.80 -7.74 1.77
CA LEU A 90 -7.13 -6.51 1.35
C LEU A 90 -8.16 -5.40 1.13
N VAL A 91 -7.88 -4.21 1.65
CA VAL A 91 -8.64 -2.98 1.39
C VAL A 91 -7.67 -1.91 0.91
N LEU A 92 -7.94 -1.32 -0.25
CA LEU A 92 -7.14 -0.26 -0.86
C LEU A 92 -8.02 0.98 -0.98
N GLN A 93 -7.59 2.09 -0.39
CA GLN A 93 -8.32 3.36 -0.39
C GLN A 93 -7.57 4.38 -1.26
N LEU A 94 -8.26 4.87 -2.29
CA LEU A 94 -7.79 5.81 -3.30
C LEU A 94 -8.52 7.15 -3.10
N ASP A 95 -8.02 7.99 -2.19
CA ASP A 95 -8.79 9.08 -1.57
C ASP A 95 -9.19 10.19 -2.54
N LYS A 96 -8.23 10.88 -3.18
CA LYS A 96 -8.52 11.87 -4.23
C LYS A 96 -7.35 11.94 -5.19
N SER A 97 -7.63 11.83 -6.49
CA SER A 97 -6.69 12.26 -7.51
C SER A 97 -6.40 13.75 -7.29
N GLY A 98 -5.13 14.10 -7.13
CA GLY A 98 -4.69 15.33 -7.76
C GLY A 98 -4.93 15.14 -9.24
N ASP A 99 -5.92 15.85 -9.80
CA ASP A 99 -6.38 15.62 -11.16
C ASP A 99 -5.34 15.98 -12.24
N ASP A 100 -4.14 16.47 -11.87
CA ASP A 100 -3.30 17.20 -12.81
C ASP A 100 -1.83 16.75 -12.96
N ASP A 101 -1.29 15.78 -12.21
CA ASP A 101 0.19 15.66 -12.22
C ASP A 101 0.83 14.26 -12.07
N TYR A 102 0.17 13.19 -12.52
CA TYR A 102 0.86 11.89 -12.68
C TYR A 102 1.90 11.88 -13.82
N GLU A 103 1.94 12.94 -14.65
CA GLU A 103 2.91 13.13 -15.74
C GLU A 103 4.16 13.94 -15.31
N THR A 104 4.17 14.56 -14.11
CA THR A 104 5.24 15.49 -13.70
C THR A 104 5.81 15.18 -12.31
N LEU A 105 5.91 13.91 -11.92
CA LEU A 105 6.87 13.54 -10.87
C LEU A 105 8.25 13.39 -11.54
N PRO A 106 9.18 14.35 -11.35
CA PRO A 106 10.54 14.17 -11.82
C PRO A 106 11.09 12.91 -11.15
N ASN A 107 11.62 11.99 -11.96
CA ASN A 107 12.36 10.79 -11.61
C ASN A 107 12.89 10.81 -10.16
N ALA A 108 12.08 10.35 -9.21
CA ALA A 108 12.55 9.95 -7.88
C ALA A 108 13.32 8.62 -7.96
N ASP A 109 13.62 8.17 -9.18
CA ASP A 109 14.42 6.99 -9.52
C ASP A 109 15.87 7.09 -9.04
N ALA A 110 16.33 8.26 -8.57
CA ALA A 110 17.73 8.47 -8.22
C ALA A 110 18.16 8.18 -6.77
N GLU A 111 17.26 7.96 -5.79
CA GLU A 111 17.70 7.87 -4.37
C GLU A 111 17.37 6.59 -3.60
N ILE A 112 16.66 5.65 -4.21
CA ILE A 112 16.58 4.29 -3.70
C ILE A 112 16.58 3.39 -4.92
N ASP A 113 17.75 2.84 -5.25
CA ASP A 113 17.78 1.67 -6.13
C ASP A 113 16.86 0.63 -5.46
N PRO A 114 15.74 0.21 -6.08
CA PRO A 114 15.02 -0.95 -5.57
C PRO A 114 16.08 -2.06 -5.44
N PRO A 115 16.07 -2.93 -4.42
CA PRO A 115 16.86 -4.14 -4.49
C PRO A 115 16.31 -4.95 -5.68
N CYS A 116 16.87 -4.70 -6.85
CA CYS A 116 16.54 -5.32 -8.12
C CYS A 116 17.16 -6.71 -8.12
N ASN A 117 16.60 -7.59 -7.29
CA ASN A 117 16.99 -9.00 -7.22
C ASN A 117 15.95 -9.90 -6.54
N GLU A 118 14.77 -9.40 -6.17
CA GLU A 118 13.64 -10.29 -5.92
C GLU A 118 13.09 -10.77 -7.26
N ALA A 119 13.68 -11.86 -7.78
CA ALA A 119 13.13 -12.67 -8.86
C ALA A 119 11.61 -12.76 -8.72
N VAL A 120 10.90 -12.74 -9.85
CA VAL A 120 9.43 -12.77 -9.95
C VAL A 120 8.88 -13.88 -9.04
N THR A 121 8.54 -13.49 -7.82
CA THR A 121 8.01 -14.35 -6.79
C THR A 121 6.54 -14.01 -6.70
N THR A 122 5.73 -15.03 -7.00
CA THR A 122 4.30 -15.06 -6.77
C THR A 122 4.00 -14.63 -5.33
N PHE A 123 2.87 -13.97 -5.08
CA PHE A 123 2.54 -13.55 -3.72
C PHE A 123 2.36 -14.77 -2.81
N SER A 124 2.91 -14.72 -1.59
CA SER A 124 2.73 -15.78 -0.57
C SER A 124 1.32 -15.80 0.05
N CYS A 125 0.38 -15.03 -0.50
CA CYS A 125 -0.94 -14.72 0.04
C CYS A 125 -1.99 -15.81 -0.28
N GLU A 126 -1.71 -17.08 0.01
CA GLU A 126 -2.59 -18.21 -0.36
C GLU A 126 -4.01 -18.13 0.24
N LYS A 127 -4.17 -17.38 1.33
CA LYS A 127 -5.44 -17.22 2.05
C LYS A 127 -6.24 -15.99 1.61
N LEU A 128 -5.72 -15.18 0.69
CA LEU A 128 -6.36 -13.95 0.27
C LEU A 128 -7.62 -14.29 -0.52
N ARG A 129 -8.78 -13.89 0.00
CA ARG A 129 -10.09 -14.25 -0.58
C ARG A 129 -10.91 -13.03 -0.98
N LYS A 130 -10.62 -11.86 -0.42
CA LYS A 130 -11.41 -10.65 -0.60
C LYS A 130 -10.51 -9.46 -0.83
N ILE A 131 -10.72 -8.77 -1.94
CA ILE A 131 -10.05 -7.51 -2.25
C ILE A 131 -11.13 -6.45 -2.40
N ARG A 132 -10.96 -5.32 -1.71
CA ARG A 132 -11.83 -4.16 -1.83
C ARG A 132 -11.00 -2.97 -2.27
N ILE A 133 -11.40 -2.33 -3.36
CA ILE A 133 -10.82 -1.07 -3.82
C ILE A 133 -11.88 0.00 -3.58
N LEU A 134 -11.54 1.01 -2.81
CA LEU A 134 -12.38 2.18 -2.51
C LEU A 134 -11.83 3.35 -3.31
N CYS A 135 -12.61 3.91 -4.24
CA CYS A 135 -12.19 5.02 -5.09
C CYS A 135 -13.38 5.91 -5.48
N ASP A 136 -13.13 7.11 -6.00
CA ASP A 136 -14.18 7.89 -6.67
C ASP A 136 -14.57 7.21 -8.00
N LEU A 137 -15.88 6.99 -8.20
CA LEU A 137 -16.42 5.88 -9.00
C LEU A 137 -16.36 6.06 -10.51
N ARG A 138 -16.15 7.27 -11.03
CA ARG A 138 -16.33 7.55 -12.47
C ARG A 138 -15.07 7.32 -13.30
N ASN A 139 -14.50 6.12 -13.20
CA ASN A 139 -13.40 5.60 -14.03
C ASN A 139 -11.97 5.93 -13.52
N ASP A 140 -11.71 5.65 -12.25
CA ASP A 140 -10.35 5.74 -11.69
C ASP A 140 -9.41 4.74 -12.37
N LYS A 141 -8.51 5.25 -13.23
CA LYS A 141 -7.51 4.46 -13.96
C LYS A 141 -6.59 3.68 -13.01
N ARG A 142 -6.36 4.18 -11.78
CA ARG A 142 -5.51 3.53 -10.77
C ARG A 142 -6.11 2.19 -10.34
N ALA A 143 -7.43 2.11 -10.20
CA ALA A 143 -8.11 0.86 -9.87
C ALA A 143 -7.86 -0.22 -10.93
N GLN A 144 -7.83 0.16 -12.22
CA GLN A 144 -7.52 -0.78 -13.31
C GLN A 144 -6.07 -1.25 -13.27
N VAL A 145 -5.12 -0.35 -13.00
CA VAL A 145 -3.70 -0.71 -12.85
C VAL A 145 -3.50 -1.67 -11.67
N ILE A 146 -4.13 -1.40 -10.53
CA ILE A 146 -4.09 -2.27 -9.35
C ILE A 146 -4.65 -3.66 -9.69
N VAL A 147 -5.79 -3.75 -10.37
CA VAL A 147 -6.35 -5.03 -10.82
C VAL A 147 -5.37 -5.78 -11.73
N GLY A 148 -4.70 -5.09 -12.65
CA GLY A 148 -3.66 -5.67 -13.50
C GLY A 148 -2.49 -6.26 -12.71
N ILE A 149 -1.96 -5.50 -11.75
CA ILE A 149 -0.85 -5.95 -10.88
C ILE A 149 -1.28 -7.17 -10.04
N LEU A 150 -2.46 -7.12 -9.43
CA LEU A 150 -2.98 -8.22 -8.62
C LEU A 150 -3.19 -9.48 -9.47
N SER A 151 -3.72 -9.35 -10.68
CA SER A 151 -3.97 -10.47 -11.59
C SER A 151 -2.68 -11.13 -12.10
N ALA A 152 -1.60 -10.35 -12.23
CA ALA A 152 -0.29 -10.89 -12.63
C ALA A 152 0.39 -11.72 -11.53
N HIS A 153 0.03 -11.51 -10.26
CA HIS A 153 0.73 -12.10 -9.11
C HIS A 153 -0.14 -13.01 -8.23
N LEU A 154 -1.46 -13.03 -8.43
CA LEU A 154 -2.42 -13.88 -7.71
C LEU A 154 -3.05 -14.91 -8.64
N CYS A 155 -2.85 -16.19 -8.34
CA CYS A 155 -3.51 -17.30 -9.02
C CYS A 155 -3.94 -18.36 -7.98
N PRO A 156 -5.25 -18.59 -7.77
CA PRO A 156 -6.40 -17.96 -8.43
C PRO A 156 -6.61 -16.50 -7.99
N LEU A 157 -7.24 -15.69 -8.86
CA LEU A 157 -7.59 -14.30 -8.53
C LEU A 157 -8.75 -14.26 -7.51
N PRO A 158 -8.59 -13.59 -6.35
CA PRO A 158 -9.66 -13.43 -5.37
C PRO A 158 -10.82 -12.55 -5.86
N ASP A 159 -11.96 -12.58 -5.16
CA ASP A 159 -13.10 -11.70 -5.44
C ASP A 159 -12.73 -10.22 -5.21
N ILE A 160 -12.75 -9.42 -6.27
CA ILE A 160 -12.43 -7.98 -6.25
C ILE A 160 -13.71 -7.16 -6.30
N LYS A 161 -13.93 -6.32 -5.28
CA LYS A 161 -15.05 -5.38 -5.21
C LYS A 161 -14.55 -3.95 -5.25
N ILE A 162 -14.89 -3.24 -6.32
CA ILE A 162 -14.67 -1.81 -6.43
C ILE A 162 -15.90 -1.09 -5.86
N LYS A 163 -15.71 -0.12 -4.96
CA LYS A 163 -16.77 0.61 -4.27
C LYS A 163 -16.43 2.10 -4.17
N PRO A 164 -17.46 2.97 -4.08
CA PRO A 164 -17.22 4.38 -3.76
C PRO A 164 -16.54 4.50 -2.40
N ILE A 165 -15.70 5.52 -2.26
CA ILE A 165 -15.39 6.07 -0.94
C ILE A 165 -16.68 6.70 -0.43
N ILE A 166 -17.30 6.06 0.56
CA ILE A 166 -18.40 6.69 1.28
C ILE A 166 -17.72 7.59 2.30
N THR A 167 -17.44 8.83 1.92
CA THR A 167 -17.17 9.88 2.90
C THR A 167 -18.43 9.99 3.73
N ILE A 168 -18.37 9.58 5.00
CA ILE A 168 -19.38 10.01 5.95
C ILE A 168 -19.11 11.50 6.11
N GLU A 169 -19.83 12.33 5.36
CA GLU A 169 -19.93 13.76 5.66
C GLU A 169 -20.48 13.85 7.09
N VAL A 170 -19.70 14.47 7.97
CA VAL A 170 -20.15 14.89 9.31
C VAL A 170 -20.68 16.30 9.20
#